data_AF-A0A2M7X5N6-F1
#
_entry.id   AF-A0A2M7X5N6-F1
#
_cell.length_a   1.000
_cell.length_b   1.000
_cell.length_c   1.000
_cell.angle_alpha   90.00
_cell.angle_beta   90.00
_cell.angle_gamma   90.00
#
_symmetry.space_group_name_H-M   'P 1'
#
loop_
_entity.id
_entity.type
_entity.pdbx_description
1 polymer ?
#
loop_
_entity_poly.entity_id
_entity_poly.type
_entity_poly.pdbx_seq_one_letter_code
_entity_poly.pdbx_strand_id
1 'polypeptide(L)'
;MATKPRATSAPWSARWIACGLLLLGGWPLLAASPQPPTATTALAYRAERVQALNDNALKLARTDPDRATHLANEALLAATTAQDQRGRIEALHNLGRIARLRGDLQQAATTLRGAEAEARKLGDLRLVAQLGNSLGVTYELQGLEAEALELHQQVLATWQALDDPAGVIASMINIGKVFESRRDYVNAREQF
;
A
#
# COMPACT_ATOMS: atom_id res chain seq x y z
N MET A 1 -10.31 67.22 34.26
CA MET A 1 -9.29 66.14 34.23
C MET A 1 -9.73 65.16 33.15
N ALA A 2 -9.17 65.19 31.93
CA ALA A 2 -7.96 64.45 31.50
C ALA A 2 -8.17 62.93 31.68
N THR A 3 -8.14 62.04 30.68
CA THR A 3 -7.18 61.87 29.57
C THR A 3 -7.72 60.92 28.45
N LYS A 4 -7.25 61.09 27.20
CA LYS A 4 -7.13 60.06 26.13
C LYS A 4 -5.82 59.24 26.36
N PRO A 5 -5.38 58.26 25.52
CA PRO A 5 -6.01 57.17 24.75
C PRO A 5 -5.22 55.81 24.87
N ARG A 6 -5.61 54.72 24.16
CA ARG A 6 -4.66 53.91 23.33
C ARG A 6 -5.34 52.85 22.44
N ALA A 7 -4.81 52.74 21.23
CA ALA A 7 -5.09 51.76 20.18
C ALA A 7 -4.01 50.64 20.16
N THR A 8 -4.29 49.52 19.47
CA THR A 8 -3.34 48.62 18.74
C THR A 8 -4.16 47.43 18.16
N SER A 9 -4.45 47.38 16.85
CA SER A 9 -3.66 46.86 15.70
C SER A 9 -3.92 45.36 15.43
N ALA A 10 -4.23 44.83 14.25
CA ALA A 10 -4.55 45.30 12.89
C ALA A 10 -4.98 44.05 12.07
N PRO A 11 -5.86 44.15 11.05
CA PRO A 11 -6.04 43.10 10.03
C PRO A 11 -5.21 43.38 8.77
N TRP A 12 -4.72 42.31 8.14
CA TRP A 12 -3.90 42.36 6.93
C TRP A 12 -4.73 42.89 5.75
N SER A 13 -4.40 44.08 5.25
CA SER A 13 -4.94 44.62 4.00
C SER A 13 -3.79 44.89 3.04
N ALA A 14 -3.66 44.02 2.02
CA ALA A 14 -2.77 44.26 0.89
C ALA A 14 -3.53 45.10 -0.15
N ARG A 15 -3.22 46.39 -0.19
CA ARG A 15 -3.65 47.35 -1.22
C ARG A 15 -2.81 47.12 -2.48
N TRP A 16 -3.46 46.93 -3.62
CA TRP A 16 -2.81 47.08 -4.93
C TRP A 16 -2.80 48.57 -5.29
N ILE A 17 -1.62 49.17 -5.38
CA ILE A 17 -1.43 50.51 -5.94
C ILE A 17 -1.13 50.34 -7.43
N ALA A 18 -2.02 50.83 -8.28
CA ALA A 18 -1.75 51.08 -9.69
C ALA A 18 -1.27 52.53 -9.85
N CYS A 19 -0.05 52.71 -10.36
CA CYS A 19 0.47 53.98 -10.87
C CYS A 19 1.14 53.72 -12.22
N GLY A 20 0.90 54.60 -13.20
CA GLY A 20 1.23 54.39 -14.60
C GLY A 20 2.55 55.00 -15.10
N LEU A 21 2.85 54.60 -16.35
CA LEU A 21 3.70 55.18 -17.40
C LEU A 21 5.23 54.98 -17.40
N LEU A 22 5.62 53.95 -18.19
CA LEU A 22 6.62 53.89 -19.28
C LEU A 22 8.00 54.55 -19.08
N LEU A 23 9.06 53.72 -19.03
CA LEU A 23 10.29 53.89 -19.84
C LEU A 23 11.02 52.54 -20.03
N LEU A 24 11.47 52.33 -21.26
CA LEU A 24 12.22 51.24 -21.90
C LEU A 24 13.16 50.40 -20.99
N GLY A 25 12.89 49.09 -20.92
CA GLY A 25 13.80 48.08 -20.38
C GLY A 25 13.06 46.76 -20.19
N GLY A 26 13.46 45.71 -20.92
CA GLY A 26 12.72 44.45 -21.05
C GLY A 26 12.22 43.88 -19.73
N TRP A 27 10.90 43.75 -19.60
CA TRP A 27 10.28 42.92 -18.57
C TRP A 27 10.77 41.49 -18.79
N PRO A 28 11.50 40.86 -17.85
CA PRO A 28 11.73 39.44 -17.96
C PRO A 28 10.37 38.77 -17.93
N LEU A 29 10.17 37.87 -18.90
CA LEU A 29 9.02 36.99 -19.06
C LEU A 29 8.41 36.67 -17.70
N LEU A 30 7.15 37.07 -17.52
CA LEU A 30 6.31 36.69 -16.40
C LEU A 30 6.47 35.17 -16.25
N ALA A 31 7.25 34.73 -15.25
CA ALA A 31 7.31 33.32 -14.90
C ALA A 31 5.89 32.97 -14.49
N ALA A 32 5.16 32.31 -15.40
CA ALA A 32 3.78 31.92 -15.15
C ALA A 32 3.78 31.19 -13.81
N SER A 33 3.03 31.73 -12.84
CA SER A 33 2.84 31.04 -11.58
C SER A 33 2.38 29.62 -11.90
N PRO A 34 2.98 28.59 -11.26
CA PRO A 34 2.62 27.21 -11.56
C PRO A 34 1.11 27.07 -11.40
N GLN A 35 0.43 26.78 -12.51
CA GLN A 35 -1.02 26.62 -12.51
C GLN A 35 -1.34 25.46 -11.57
N PRO A 36 -2.35 25.60 -10.68
CA PRO A 36 -2.76 24.50 -9.83
C PRO A 36 -3.08 23.29 -10.72
N PRO A 37 -2.70 22.07 -10.30
CA PRO A 37 -2.97 20.88 -11.11
C PRO A 37 -4.47 20.80 -11.40
N THR A 38 -4.80 20.57 -12.67
CA THR A 38 -6.16 20.22 -13.08
C THR A 38 -6.65 19.00 -12.28
N ALA A 39 -7.96 18.82 -12.13
CA ALA A 39 -8.51 17.71 -11.36
C ALA A 39 -7.95 16.33 -11.81
N THR A 40 -7.77 16.15 -13.13
CA THR A 40 -7.17 14.94 -13.71
C THR A 40 -5.70 14.76 -13.34
N THR A 41 -4.90 15.84 -13.37
CA THR A 41 -3.47 15.77 -12.97
C THR A 41 -3.33 15.61 -11.46
N ALA A 42 -4.23 16.17 -10.66
CA ALA A 42 -4.25 15.97 -9.21
C ALA A 42 -4.61 14.52 -8.84
N LEU A 43 -5.53 13.87 -9.55
CA LEU A 43 -5.87 12.45 -9.32
C LEU A 43 -4.75 11.51 -9.78
N ALA A 44 -4.17 11.74 -10.96
CA ALA A 44 -3.01 10.97 -11.44
C ALA A 44 -1.83 11.09 -10.46
N TYR A 45 -1.52 12.29 -10.00
CA TYR A 45 -0.47 12.52 -9.00
C TYR A 45 -0.75 11.79 -7.67
N ARG A 46 -2.00 11.73 -7.22
CA ARG A 46 -2.39 11.00 -6.01
C ARG A 46 -2.22 9.49 -6.19
N ALA A 47 -2.61 8.94 -7.34
CA ALA A 47 -2.45 7.52 -7.64
C ALA A 47 -0.96 7.12 -7.74
N GLU A 48 -0.15 7.90 -8.45
CA GLU A 48 1.30 7.68 -8.55
C GLU A 48 1.97 7.71 -7.17
N ARG A 49 1.54 8.63 -6.30
CA ARG A 49 2.02 8.70 -4.92
C ARG A 49 1.70 7.44 -4.12
N VAL A 50 0.46 6.92 -4.22
CA VAL A 50 0.05 5.69 -3.53
C VAL A 50 0.91 4.51 -3.99
N GLN A 51 1.06 4.36 -5.31
CA GLN A 51 1.88 3.31 -5.90
C GLN A 51 3.34 3.39 -5.41
N ALA A 52 3.94 4.57 -5.45
CA ALA A 52 5.33 4.77 -5.00
C ALA A 52 5.51 4.44 -3.51
N LEU A 53 4.54 4.77 -2.66
CA LEU A 53 4.57 4.40 -1.24
C LEU A 53 4.49 2.87 -1.05
N ASN A 54 3.59 2.20 -1.77
CA ASN A 54 3.47 0.74 -1.75
C ASN A 54 4.74 0.04 -2.24
N ASP A 55 5.35 0.50 -3.33
CA ASP A 55 6.57 -0.07 -3.88
C ASP A 55 7.76 0.08 -2.93
N ASN A 56 7.86 1.23 -2.26
CA ASN A 56 8.93 1.48 -1.29
C ASN A 56 8.74 0.66 -0.01
N ALA A 57 7.49 0.54 0.48
CA ALA A 57 7.18 -0.39 1.56
C ALA A 57 7.49 -1.84 1.19
N LEU A 58 7.25 -2.22 -0.07
CA LEU A 58 7.58 -3.53 -0.61
C LEU A 58 9.07 -3.86 -0.50
N LYS A 59 9.91 -2.95 -1.01
CA LYS A 59 11.37 -3.06 -1.02
C LYS A 59 11.97 -3.09 0.39
N LEU A 60 11.47 -2.25 1.29
CA LEU A 60 12.06 -2.10 2.63
C LEU A 60 11.61 -3.16 3.63
N ALA A 61 10.53 -3.89 3.38
CA ALA A 61 9.93 -4.78 4.38
C ALA A 61 10.90 -5.78 5.04
N ARG A 62 11.93 -6.24 4.32
CA ARG A 62 12.94 -7.17 4.86
C ARG A 62 14.14 -6.49 5.51
N THR A 63 14.49 -5.26 5.10
CA THR A 63 15.71 -4.57 5.54
C THR A 63 15.43 -3.54 6.62
N ASP A 64 14.25 -2.94 6.61
CA ASP A 64 13.79 -1.89 7.54
C ASP A 64 12.26 -2.00 7.70
N PRO A 65 11.77 -2.96 8.51
CA PRO A 65 10.35 -3.22 8.69
C PRO A 65 9.61 -2.04 9.35
N ASP A 66 10.30 -1.23 10.15
CA ASP A 66 9.72 -0.05 10.80
C ASP A 66 9.41 1.04 9.79
N ARG A 67 10.38 1.38 8.92
CA ARG A 67 10.14 2.31 7.82
C ARG A 67 9.16 1.76 6.80
N ALA A 68 9.21 0.46 6.51
CA ALA A 68 8.21 -0.17 5.64
C ALA A 68 6.79 -0.06 6.20
N THR A 69 6.62 -0.23 7.52
CA THR A 69 5.32 -0.05 8.19
C THR A 69 4.83 1.38 8.07
N HIS A 70 5.71 2.36 8.29
CA HIS A 70 5.38 3.77 8.15
C HIS A 70 4.88 4.08 6.73
N LEU A 71 5.63 3.67 5.71
CA LEU A 71 5.27 3.88 4.30
C LEU A 71 3.96 3.17 3.91
N ALA A 72 3.74 1.95 4.39
CA ALA A 72 2.51 1.23 4.12
C ALA A 72 1.28 1.90 4.76
N ASN A 73 1.42 2.45 5.97
CA ASN A 73 0.36 3.24 6.61
C ASN A 73 0.09 4.57 5.88
N GLU A 74 1.15 5.25 5.39
CA GLU A 74 0.98 6.43 4.54
C GLU A 74 0.26 6.09 3.23
N ALA A 75 0.63 4.96 2.60
CA ALA A 75 -0.05 4.47 1.39
C ALA A 75 -1.53 4.20 1.67
N LEU A 76 -1.84 3.54 2.79
CA LEU A 76 -3.20 3.23 3.21
C LEU A 76 -4.06 4.49 3.39
N LEU A 77 -3.51 5.51 4.08
CA LEU A 77 -4.18 6.79 4.29
C LEU A 77 -4.38 7.55 2.97
N ALA A 78 -3.34 7.60 2.13
CA ALA A 78 -3.38 8.28 0.84
C ALA A 78 -4.40 7.61 -0.10
N ALA A 79 -4.39 6.28 -0.19
CA ALA A 79 -5.32 5.52 -1.01
C ALA A 79 -6.77 5.70 -0.56
N THR A 80 -7.00 5.67 0.76
CA THR A 80 -8.34 5.93 1.34
C THR A 80 -8.83 7.34 0.99
N THR A 81 -7.96 8.34 1.09
CA THR A 81 -8.30 9.74 0.78
C THR A 81 -8.55 9.95 -0.73
N ALA A 82 -7.82 9.23 -1.57
CA ALA A 82 -7.97 9.25 -3.02
C ALA A 82 -9.13 8.37 -3.52
N GLN A 83 -9.78 7.60 -2.65
CA GLN A 83 -10.74 6.55 -3.00
C GLN A 83 -10.16 5.48 -3.95
N ASP A 84 -8.85 5.26 -3.89
CA ASP A 84 -8.15 4.22 -4.63
C ASP A 84 -8.27 2.89 -3.88
N GLN A 85 -9.25 2.07 -4.28
CA GLN A 85 -9.52 0.78 -3.64
C GLN A 85 -8.37 -0.21 -3.85
N ARG A 86 -7.76 -0.22 -5.04
CA ARG A 86 -6.68 -1.14 -5.38
C ARG A 86 -5.43 -0.82 -4.57
N GLY A 87 -5.00 0.44 -4.56
CA GLY A 87 -3.86 0.90 -3.78
C GLY A 87 -4.04 0.70 -2.27
N ARG A 88 -5.29 0.79 -1.78
CA ARG A 88 -5.65 0.48 -0.38
C ARG A 88 -5.38 -0.98 -0.04
N ILE A 89 -5.83 -1.90 -0.90
CA ILE A 89 -5.64 -3.35 -0.73
C ILE A 89 -4.15 -3.71 -0.78
N GLU A 90 -3.40 -3.11 -1.70
CA GLU A 90 -1.93 -3.30 -1.79
C GLU A 90 -1.21 -2.80 -0.54
N ALA A 91 -1.66 -1.69 0.06
CA ALA A 91 -1.12 -1.21 1.34
C ALA A 91 -1.40 -2.20 2.48
N LEU A 92 -2.62 -2.75 2.56
CA LEU A 92 -2.96 -3.80 3.53
C LEU A 92 -2.15 -5.08 3.30
N HIS A 93 -1.91 -5.47 2.04
CA HIS A 93 -1.05 -6.60 1.69
C HIS A 93 0.37 -6.39 2.22
N ASN A 94 0.92 -5.19 2.04
CA ASN A 94 2.22 -4.82 2.58
C ASN A 94 2.26 -4.90 4.11
N LEU A 95 1.26 -4.36 4.81
CA LEU A 95 1.15 -4.46 6.27
C LEU A 95 1.09 -5.91 6.75
N GLY A 96 0.29 -6.76 6.12
CA GLY A 96 0.21 -8.18 6.45
C GLY A 96 1.54 -8.91 6.24
N ARG A 97 2.26 -8.61 5.14
CA ARG A 97 3.60 -9.17 4.89
C ARG A 97 4.62 -8.71 5.94
N ILE A 98 4.58 -7.43 6.34
CA ILE A 98 5.48 -6.90 7.36
C ILE A 98 5.19 -7.52 8.73
N ALA A 99 3.92 -7.65 9.11
CA ALA A 99 3.51 -8.34 10.34
C ALA A 99 4.05 -9.79 10.38
N ARG A 100 3.93 -10.51 9.25
CA ARG A 100 4.50 -11.87 9.11
C ARG A 100 6.03 -11.88 9.27
N LEU A 101 6.74 -10.91 8.69
CA LEU A 101 8.21 -10.81 8.84
C LEU A 101 8.63 -10.52 10.28
N ARG A 102 7.78 -9.86 11.07
CA ARG A 102 7.99 -9.65 12.51
C ARG A 102 7.57 -10.83 13.39
N GLY A 103 7.01 -11.89 12.80
CA GLY A 103 6.51 -13.05 13.53
C GLY A 103 5.11 -12.87 14.12
N ASP A 104 4.44 -11.73 13.88
CA ASP A 104 3.03 -11.56 14.26
C ASP A 104 2.13 -12.20 13.20
N LEU A 105 2.07 -13.53 13.24
CA LEU A 105 1.35 -14.33 12.26
C LEU A 105 -0.17 -14.16 12.37
N GLN A 106 -0.70 -13.91 13.58
CA GLN A 106 -2.14 -13.71 13.80
C GLN A 106 -2.61 -12.39 13.20
N GLN A 107 -1.86 -11.31 13.44
CA GLN A 107 -2.15 -10.03 12.80
C GLN A 107 -2.02 -10.14 11.28
N ALA A 108 -0.94 -10.77 10.79
CA ALA A 108 -0.74 -10.97 9.35
C ALA A 108 -1.93 -11.69 8.70
N ALA A 109 -2.38 -12.81 9.28
CA ALA A 109 -3.50 -13.58 8.75
C ALA A 109 -4.81 -12.76 8.74
N THR A 110 -5.07 -12.00 9.80
CA THR A 110 -6.26 -11.15 9.92
C THR A 110 -6.26 -10.05 8.86
N THR A 111 -5.15 -9.33 8.73
CA THR A 111 -5.00 -8.25 7.74
C THR A 111 -5.11 -8.78 6.30
N LEU A 112 -4.44 -9.89 5.99
CA LEU A 112 -4.45 -10.49 4.65
C LEU A 112 -5.83 -11.02 4.28
N ARG A 113 -6.54 -11.69 5.19
CA ARG A 113 -7.89 -12.19 4.96
C ARG A 113 -8.89 -11.05 4.72
N GLY A 114 -8.78 -9.96 5.48
CA GLY A 114 -9.58 -8.76 5.27
C GLY A 114 -9.34 -8.13 3.90
N ALA A 115 -8.07 -7.96 3.53
CA ALA A 115 -7.69 -7.43 2.22
C ALA A 115 -8.15 -8.34 1.06
N GLU A 116 -8.06 -9.66 1.21
CA GLU A 116 -8.53 -10.61 0.19
C GLU A 116 -10.04 -10.51 -0.03
N ALA A 117 -10.81 -10.38 1.06
CA ALA A 117 -12.26 -10.18 0.96
C ALA A 117 -12.62 -8.87 0.24
N GLU A 118 -11.82 -7.82 0.43
CA GLU A 118 -11.98 -6.57 -0.33
C GLU A 118 -11.61 -6.73 -1.81
N ALA A 119 -10.52 -7.44 -2.12
CA ALA A 119 -10.11 -7.74 -3.50
C ALA A 119 -11.18 -8.56 -4.25
N ARG A 120 -11.82 -9.52 -3.57
CA ARG A 120 -12.94 -10.28 -4.14
C ARG A 120 -14.13 -9.38 -4.47
N LYS A 121 -14.47 -8.42 -3.60
CA LYS A 121 -15.55 -7.44 -3.85
C LYS A 121 -15.20 -6.49 -5.00
N LEU A 122 -13.93 -6.16 -5.16
CA LEU A 122 -13.41 -5.36 -6.28
C LEU A 122 -13.42 -6.15 -7.61
N GLY A 123 -13.48 -7.48 -7.56
CA GLY A 123 -13.38 -8.34 -8.74
C GLY A 123 -11.95 -8.49 -9.28
N ASP A 124 -10.93 -8.06 -8.51
CA ASP A 124 -9.52 -8.19 -8.93
C ASP A 124 -8.96 -9.55 -8.53
N LEU A 125 -9.15 -10.54 -9.41
CA LEU A 125 -8.67 -11.92 -9.19
C LEU A 125 -7.16 -12.01 -9.02
N ARG A 126 -6.38 -11.11 -9.62
CA ARG A 126 -4.93 -11.08 -9.48
C ARG A 126 -4.54 -10.72 -8.05
N LEU A 127 -5.18 -9.70 -7.46
CA LEU A 127 -4.99 -9.36 -6.05
C LEU A 127 -5.45 -10.47 -5.11
N VAL A 128 -6.59 -11.10 -5.39
CA VAL A 128 -7.09 -12.25 -4.61
C VAL A 128 -6.03 -13.35 -4.54
N ALA A 129 -5.44 -13.72 -5.67
CA ALA A 129 -4.44 -14.78 -5.72
C ALA A 129 -3.12 -14.38 -5.02
N GLN A 130 -2.68 -13.12 -5.13
CA GLN A 130 -1.49 -12.62 -4.42
C GLN A 130 -1.65 -12.61 -2.89
N LEU A 131 -2.83 -12.18 -2.42
CA LEU A 131 -3.19 -12.15 -1.01
C LEU A 131 -3.34 -13.56 -0.46
N GLY A 132 -4.07 -14.43 -1.17
CA GLY A 132 -4.23 -15.83 -0.81
C GLY A 132 -2.89 -16.56 -0.70
N ASN A 133 -1.95 -16.31 -1.63
CA ASN A 133 -0.61 -16.89 -1.54
C ASN A 133 0.14 -16.43 -0.27
N SER A 134 0.01 -15.15 0.07
CA SER A 134 0.64 -14.59 1.28
C SER A 134 -0.01 -15.12 2.56
N LEU A 135 -1.31 -15.35 2.54
CA LEU A 135 -2.06 -15.96 3.64
C LEU A 135 -1.69 -17.44 3.80
N GLY A 136 -1.54 -18.19 2.70
CA GLY A 136 -1.09 -19.58 2.72
C GLY A 136 0.29 -19.74 3.37
N VAL A 137 1.25 -18.88 2.97
CA VAL A 137 2.56 -18.82 3.64
C VAL A 137 2.45 -18.43 5.12
N THR A 138 1.45 -17.63 5.49
CA THR A 138 1.21 -17.29 6.90
C THR A 138 0.69 -18.50 7.69
N TYR A 139 -0.19 -19.32 7.10
CA TYR A 139 -0.68 -20.56 7.71
C TYR A 139 0.39 -21.62 7.84
N GLU A 140 1.29 -21.75 6.85
CA GLU A 140 2.47 -22.62 6.96
C GLU A 140 3.29 -22.27 8.20
N LEU A 141 3.59 -20.98 8.40
CA LEU A 141 4.36 -20.52 9.56
C LEU A 141 3.62 -20.69 10.90
N GLN A 142 2.29 -20.81 10.87
CA GLN A 142 1.47 -21.10 12.05
C GLN A 142 1.37 -22.61 12.35
N GLY A 143 1.89 -23.48 11.49
CA GLY A 143 1.71 -24.93 11.57
C GLY A 143 0.35 -25.42 11.08
N LEU A 144 -0.44 -24.55 10.43
CA LEU A 144 -1.74 -24.85 9.85
C LEU A 144 -1.58 -25.40 8.43
N GLU A 145 -0.89 -26.55 8.33
CA GLU A 145 -0.47 -27.12 7.05
C GLU A 145 -1.64 -27.61 6.18
N ALA A 146 -2.77 -28.00 6.79
CA ALA A 146 -3.97 -28.42 6.05
C ALA A 146 -4.62 -27.23 5.35
N GLU A 147 -4.81 -26.15 6.11
CA GLU A 147 -5.40 -24.89 5.66
C GLU A 147 -4.50 -24.21 4.63
N ALA A 148 -3.18 -24.24 4.83
CA ALA A 148 -2.23 -23.73 3.85
C ALA A 148 -2.31 -24.47 2.51
N LEU A 149 -2.38 -25.80 2.53
CA LEU A 149 -2.46 -26.62 1.32
C LEU A 149 -3.73 -26.33 0.53
N GLU A 150 -4.87 -26.31 1.21
CA GLU A 150 -6.16 -26.02 0.58
C GLU A 150 -6.12 -24.63 -0.07
N LEU A 151 -5.61 -23.64 0.65
CA LEU A 151 -5.53 -22.28 0.14
C LEU A 151 -4.59 -22.16 -1.06
N HIS A 152 -3.42 -22.80 -1.04
CA HIS A 152 -2.50 -22.80 -2.18
C HIS A 152 -3.09 -23.48 -3.42
N GLN A 153 -3.90 -24.52 -3.25
CA GLN A 153 -4.63 -25.17 -4.35
C GLN A 153 -5.71 -24.25 -4.94
N GLN A 154 -6.46 -23.52 -4.11
CA GLN A 154 -7.42 -22.52 -4.57
C GLN A 154 -6.74 -21.37 -5.34
N VAL A 155 -5.59 -20.91 -4.84
CA VAL A 155 -4.78 -19.87 -5.49
C VAL A 155 -4.20 -20.37 -6.82
N LEU A 156 -3.74 -21.63 -6.89
CA LEU A 156 -3.29 -22.25 -8.14
C LEU A 156 -4.39 -22.24 -9.20
N ALA A 157 -5.61 -22.66 -8.84
CA ALA A 157 -6.75 -22.63 -9.76
C ALA A 157 -7.06 -21.21 -10.24
N THR A 158 -6.89 -20.20 -9.37
CA THR A 158 -7.06 -18.79 -9.73
C THR A 158 -5.99 -18.34 -10.73
N TRP A 159 -4.72 -18.70 -10.52
CA TRP A 159 -3.64 -18.38 -11.46
C TRP A 159 -3.78 -19.06 -12.81
N GLN A 160 -4.29 -20.29 -12.83
CA GLN A 160 -4.62 -20.99 -14.07
C GLN A 160 -5.75 -20.27 -14.83
N ALA A 161 -6.80 -19.84 -14.14
CA ALA A 161 -7.89 -19.09 -14.76
C ALA A 161 -7.47 -17.70 -15.28
N LEU A 162 -6.35 -17.16 -14.80
CA LEU A 162 -5.75 -15.91 -15.25
C LEU A 162 -4.68 -16.09 -16.34
N ASP A 163 -4.40 -17.33 -16.76
CA ASP A 163 -3.30 -17.68 -17.66
C ASP A 163 -1.94 -17.08 -17.22
N ASP A 164 -1.68 -17.03 -15.89
CA ASP A 164 -0.43 -16.50 -15.33
C ASP A 164 0.55 -17.63 -14.98
N PRO A 165 1.53 -17.94 -15.84
CA PRO A 165 2.46 -19.06 -15.61
C PRO A 165 3.36 -18.83 -14.38
N ALA A 166 3.70 -17.58 -14.06
CA ALA A 166 4.54 -17.28 -12.91
C ALA A 166 3.78 -17.52 -11.59
N GLY A 167 2.51 -17.14 -11.55
CA GLY A 167 1.59 -17.44 -10.45
C GLY A 167 1.41 -18.94 -10.26
N VAL A 168 1.20 -19.69 -11.35
CA VAL A 168 1.09 -21.16 -11.32
C VAL A 168 2.33 -21.80 -10.71
N ILE A 169 3.53 -21.42 -11.19
CA ILE A 169 4.80 -21.95 -10.67
C ILE A 169 4.96 -21.62 -9.18
N ALA A 170 4.66 -20.40 -8.77
CA ALA A 170 4.76 -19.99 -7.37
C ALA A 170 3.84 -20.82 -6.45
N SER A 171 2.59 -21.08 -6.87
CA SER A 171 1.68 -21.93 -6.11
C SER A 171 2.14 -23.38 -6.05
N MET A 172 2.65 -23.94 -7.16
CA MET A 172 3.19 -25.30 -7.17
C MET A 172 4.39 -25.46 -6.23
N ILE A 173 5.28 -24.47 -6.19
CA ILE A 173 6.41 -24.44 -5.24
C ILE A 173 5.91 -24.46 -3.80
N ASN A 174 4.91 -23.65 -3.47
CA ASN A 174 4.38 -23.59 -2.11
C ASN A 174 3.64 -24.88 -1.71
N ILE A 175 2.87 -25.48 -2.62
CA ILE A 175 2.26 -26.81 -2.41
C ILE A 175 3.36 -27.86 -2.14
N GLY A 176 4.45 -27.85 -2.91
CA GLY A 176 5.58 -28.76 -2.72
C GLY A 176 6.22 -28.63 -1.33
N LYS A 177 6.42 -27.38 -0.85
CA LYS A 177 6.96 -27.12 0.49
C LYS A 177 6.06 -27.66 1.61
N VAL A 178 4.74 -27.54 1.47
CA VAL A 178 3.81 -28.11 2.45
C VAL A 178 3.93 -29.63 2.51
N PHE A 179 4.09 -30.31 1.36
CA PHE A 179 4.30 -31.77 1.35
C PHE A 179 5.65 -32.18 1.94
N GLU A 180 6.71 -31.41 1.71
CA GLU A 180 8.04 -31.64 2.31
C GLU A 180 7.96 -31.53 3.83
N SER A 181 7.36 -30.46 4.36
CA SER A 181 7.16 -30.25 5.81
C SER A 181 6.39 -31.40 6.47
N ARG A 182 5.30 -31.86 5.84
CA ARG A 182 4.52 -33.02 6.32
C ARG A 182 5.36 -34.30 6.39
N ARG A 183 6.18 -34.55 5.37
CA ARG A 183 7.02 -35.75 5.32
C ARG A 183 8.05 -35.71 6.44
N ASP A 184 8.67 -34.56 6.67
CA ASP A 184 9.65 -34.39 7.74
C ASP A 184 9.00 -34.56 9.12
N TYR A 185 7.79 -34.05 9.32
CA TYR A 185 7.02 -34.25 10.55
C TYR A 185 6.70 -35.73 10.80
N VAL A 186 6.24 -36.46 9.77
CA VAL A 186 5.96 -37.90 9.88
C VAL A 186 7.24 -38.68 10.22
N ASN A 187 8.34 -38.40 9.52
CA ASN A 187 9.64 -39.04 9.79
C ASN A 187 10.10 -38.76 11.22
N ALA A 188 10.00 -37.51 11.70
CA ALA A 188 10.39 -37.15 13.06
C ALA A 188 9.54 -37.92 14.10
N ARG A 189 8.23 -38.03 13.88
CA ARG A 189 7.33 -38.77 14.77
C ARG A 189 7.58 -40.27 14.80
N GLU A 190 8.08 -40.87 13.72
CA GLU A 190 8.43 -42.30 13.70
C GLU A 190 9.73 -42.62 14.46
N GLN A 191 10.57 -41.60 14.70
CA GLN A 191 11.87 -41.74 15.39
C GLN A 191 11.79 -41.52 16.91
N PHE A 192 10.64 -41.08 17.44
CA PHE A 192 10.39 -40.83 18.86
C PHE A 192 9.15 -41.60 19.35
#